data_AF-A0A6I2LA02-F1
#
_entry.id   AF-A0A6I2LA02-F1
#
_cell.length_a   1.000
_cell.length_b   1.000
_cell.length_c   1.000
_cell.angle_alpha   90.00
_cell.angle_beta   90.00
_cell.angle_gamma   90.00
#
_symmetry.space_group_name_H-M   'P 1'
#
loop_
_entity.id
_entity.type
_entity.pdbx_description
1 polymer ?
#
loop_
_entity_poly.entity_id
_entity_poly.type
_entity_poly.pdbx_seq_one_letter_code
_entity_poly.pdbx_strand_id
1 'polypeptide(L)' 'MMIERRTRPDRAKALTVNAGLALLEKDGRAAAALFMEEAGVPLPVIARVLSEPDKRRAADLR' A
#
# COMPACT_ATOMS: atom_id res chain seq x y z
N MET A 1 -22.68 -20.32 9.05
CA MET A 1 -21.41 -19.58 9.16
C MET A 1 -20.67 -19.74 7.84
N MET A 2 -20.78 -18.78 6.92
CA MET A 2 -19.94 -18.77 5.72
C MET A 2 -18.55 -18.31 6.14
N ILE A 3 -17.59 -19.24 6.13
CA ILE A 3 -16.17 -18.89 6.13
C ILE A 3 -15.92 -18.32 4.74
N GLU A 4 -15.98 -17.00 4.61
CA GLU A 4 -15.60 -16.32 3.38
C GLU A 4 -14.19 -16.79 3.03
N ARG A 5 -14.07 -17.38 1.84
CA ARG A 5 -12.81 -17.85 1.27
C ARG A 5 -11.83 -16.69 1.40
N ARG A 6 -10.72 -16.89 2.12
CA ARG A 6 -9.54 -16.01 2.13
C ARG A 6 -9.04 -15.87 0.69
N THR A 7 -9.65 -14.99 -0.10
CA THR A 7 -9.05 -14.47 -1.32
C THR A 7 -7.74 -13.83 -0.87
N ARG A 8 -6.64 -14.24 -1.49
CA ARG A 8 -5.30 -13.64 -1.33
C ARG A 8 -5.44 -12.15 -1.04
N PRO A 9 -4.79 -11.60 0.01
CA PRO A 9 -4.91 -10.19 0.35
C PRO A 9 -4.78 -9.37 -0.93
N ASP A 10 -5.86 -8.66 -1.22
CA ASP A 10 -6.20 -7.88 -2.39
C ASP A 10 -4.98 -7.51 -3.27
N ARG A 11 -4.67 -8.35 -4.28
CA ARG A 11 -3.47 -8.20 -5.13
C ARG A 11 -3.36 -6.81 -5.74
N ALA A 12 -4.50 -6.21 -6.10
CA ALA A 12 -4.58 -4.86 -6.62
C ALA A 12 -4.07 -3.84 -5.60
N LYS A 13 -4.50 -3.96 -4.35
CA LYS A 13 -4.06 -3.09 -3.25
C LYS A 13 -2.57 -3.21 -2.97
N ALA A 14 -2.01 -4.42 -3.02
CA ALA A 14 -0.57 -4.63 -2.86
C ALA A 14 0.23 -3.95 -3.99
N LEU A 15 -0.28 -4.01 -5.22
CA LEU A 15 0.34 -3.37 -6.38
C LEU A 15 0.33 -1.85 -6.26
N THR A 16 -0.80 -1.27 -5.84
CA THR A 16 -0.94 0.17 -5.56
C THR A 16 0.01 0.62 -4.46
N VAL A 17 0.11 -0.14 -3.37
CA VAL A 17 1.03 0.17 -2.27
C VAL A 17 2.49 0.17 -2.75
N ASN A 18 2.88 -0.80 -3.57
CA ASN A 18 4.26 -0.90 -4.08
C ASN A 18 4.58 0.22 -5.08
N ALA A 19 3.63 0.57 -5.95
CA ALA A 19 3.77 1.72 -6.86
C ALA A 19 3.88 3.04 -6.10
N GLY A 20 3.07 3.24 -5.06
CA GLY A 20 3.14 4.46 -4.25
C GLY A 20 4.43 4.54 -3.41
N LEU A 21 5.03 3.42 -3.01
CA LEU A 21 6.36 3.41 -2.39
C LEU A 21 7.47 3.80 -3.39
N ALA A 22 7.38 3.38 -4.65
CA ALA A 22 8.30 3.84 -5.68
C ALA A 22 8.14 5.35 -5.98
N LEU A 23 6.90 5.86 -5.98
CA LEU A 23 6.61 7.29 -6.08
C LEU A 23 7.15 8.08 -4.89
N LEU A 24 7.11 7.51 -3.67
CA LEU A 24 7.66 8.16 -2.48
C LEU A 24 9.16 8.47 -2.65
N GLU A 25 9.91 7.55 -3.23
CA GLU A 25 11.36 7.71 -3.46
C GLU A 25 11.66 8.69 -4.59
N LYS A 26 10.81 8.74 -5.62
CA LYS A 26 11.04 9.54 -6.83
C LYS A 26 10.50 10.97 -6.74
N ASP A 27 9.25 11.10 -6.32
CA ASP A 27 8.45 12.33 -6.42
C ASP A 27 8.00 12.86 -5.04
N GLY A 28 8.31 12.11 -3.97
CA GLY A 28 8.10 12.52 -2.59
C GLY A 28 6.74 12.15 -2.02
N ARG A 29 6.56 12.47 -0.74
CA ARG A 29 5.45 11.98 0.09
C ARG A 29 4.06 12.42 -0.40
N ALA A 30 3.93 13.66 -0.86
CA ALA A 30 2.65 14.19 -1.32
C ALA A 30 2.15 13.48 -2.58
N ALA A 31 3.03 13.27 -3.56
CA ALA A 31 2.71 12.55 -4.79
C ALA A 31 2.30 11.09 -4.52
N ALA A 32 3.04 10.41 -3.64
CA ALA A 32 2.73 9.05 -3.23
C ALA A 32 1.37 8.94 -2.51
N ALA A 33 1.07 9.88 -1.60
CA ALA A 33 -0.19 9.90 -0.88
C ALA A 33 -1.39 10.12 -1.82
N LEU A 34 -1.27 11.09 -2.74
CA LEU A 34 -2.30 11.39 -3.72
C LEU A 34 -2.57 10.18 -4.63
N PHE A 35 -1.51 9.56 -5.17
CA PHE A 35 -1.64 8.36 -5.99
C PHE A 35 -2.39 7.22 -5.28
N MET A 36 -2.05 6.96 -4.01
CA MET A 36 -2.71 5.90 -3.24
C MET A 36 -4.16 6.25 -2.90
N GLU A 37 -4.46 7.52 -2.62
CA GLU A 37 -5.81 8.01 -2.35
C GLU A 37 -6.71 7.89 -3.59
N GLU A 38 -6.25 8.34 -4.76
CA GLU A 38 -6.96 8.21 -6.04
C GLU A 38 -7.25 6.74 -6.40
N ALA A 39 -6.35 5.84 -6.01
CA ALA A 39 -6.51 4.39 -6.18
C ALA A 39 -7.42 3.74 -5.11
N GLY A 40 -8.03 4.53 -4.22
CA GLY A 40 -8.99 4.06 -3.21
C GLY A 40 -8.35 3.43 -1.96
N VAL A 41 -7.06 3.65 -1.72
CA VAL A 41 -6.42 3.16 -0.48
C VAL A 41 -6.88 4.01 0.70
N PRO A 42 -7.35 3.41 1.80
CA PRO A 42 -7.80 4.19 2.95
C PRO A 42 -6.69 5.05 3.57
N LEU A 43 -7.00 6.29 3.94
CA LEU A 43 -6.06 7.25 4.53
C LEU A 43 -5.20 6.68 5.69
N PRO A 44 -5.75 5.88 6.64
CA PRO A 44 -4.94 5.27 7.70
C PRO A 44 -3.90 4.28 7.18
N VAL A 45 -4.20 3.60 6.07
CA VAL A 45 -3.27 2.68 5.41
C VAL A 45 -2.16 3.47 4.71
N ILE A 46 -2.52 4.55 4.01
CA ILE A 46 -1.56 5.46 3.36
C ILE A 46 -0.59 6.02 4.39
N ALA A 47 -1.11 6.60 5.48
CA ALA A 47 -0.31 7.18 6.54
C ALA A 47 0.71 6.18 7.10
N ARG A 48 0.26 4.96 7.42
CA ARG A 48 1.12 3.88 7.93
C ARG A 48 2.19 3.44 6.93
N VAL A 49 1.82 3.25 5.66
CA VAL A 49 2.76 2.79 4.62
C VAL A 49 3.84 3.83 4.36
N LEU A 50 3.47 5.11 4.31
CA LEU A 50 4.42 6.20 4.04
C LEU A 50 5.25 6.58 5.27
N SER A 51 4.79 6.29 6.50
CA SER A 51 5.59 6.50 7.72
C SER A 51 6.54 5.34 8.03
N GLU A 52 6.21 4.13 7.58
CA GLU A 52 6.95 2.90 7.91
C GLU A 52 7.21 2.05 6.65
N PRO A 53 7.89 2.61 5.62
CA PRO A 53 8.06 1.93 4.34
C PRO A 53 8.83 0.60 4.45
N ASP A 54 9.79 0.52 5.36
CA ASP A 54 10.63 -0.67 5.56
C ASP A 54 9.85 -1.87 6.14
N LYS A 55 8.80 -1.61 6.91
CA LYS A 55 7.96 -2.69 7.46
C LYS A 55 7.16 -3.41 6.38
N ARG A 56 6.90 -2.76 5.23
CA ARG A 56 6.29 -3.42 4.06
C ARG A 56 7.31 -4.22 3.26
N ARG A 57 8.52 -3.69 3.05
CA ARG A 57 9.61 -4.42 2.36
C ARG A 57 9.89 -5.78 3.02
N ALA A 58 9.94 -5.82 4.35
CA ALA A 58 10.14 -7.05 5.10
C ALA A 58 8.98 -8.06 4.99
N ALA A 59 7.77 -7.61 4.68
CA ALA A 59 6.59 -8.45 4.48
C ALA A 59 6.47 -9.01 3.05
N ASP A 60 7.05 -8.34 2.05
CA ASP A 60 7.12 -8.84 0.66
C ASP A 60 8.24 -9.88 0.46
N LEU A 61 9.24 -9.93 1.36
CA LEU A 61 10.35 -10.88 1.33
C LEU A 61 10.08 -12.22 2.05
N ARG A 62 8.89 -12.39 2.63
CA ARG A 62 8.46 -13.60 3.37
C ARG A 62 7.40 -14.37 2.59
#